data_AF-A0A812RLW4-F1
#
_entry.id   AF-A0A812RLW4-F1
#
_cell.length_a   1.000
_cell.length_b   1.000
_cell.length_c   1.000
_cell.angle_alpha   90.00
_cell.angle_beta   90.00
_cell.angle_gamma   90.00
#
_symmetry.space_group_name_H-M   'P 1'
#
loop_
_entity.id
_entity.type
_entity.pdbx_description
1 polymer ?
#
loop_
_entity_poly.entity_id
_entity_poly.type
_entity_poly.pdbx_seq_one_letter_code
_entity_poly.pdbx_strand_id
1 'polypeptide(L)'
;MGFGDASAKDKKAAAAKAKDEATKAAAEDAAWAETDKGNLKKAARAADSAAKADAKLAAKAELKEMEKAEEEANASMKGANKKAGGYGKVTQAEIARRQALMAVAAKANPKKQTKKTEVVPQPKLEANTNRMEEVVDASGIDAALSALDVGGEKKSKMTYAEFEARELDNIKQENPGLKMSQAKERCFKMWERSPENPKNQDK
;
A
#
# COMPACT_ATOMS: atom_id res chain seq x y z
N MET A 1 30.75 -55.85 -15.37
CA MET A 1 31.11 -54.93 -16.48
C MET A 1 30.44 -53.59 -16.18
N GLY A 2 31.19 -52.63 -15.65
CA GLY A 2 30.66 -51.31 -15.28
C GLY A 2 30.54 -50.43 -16.52
N PHE A 3 29.33 -50.35 -17.08
CA PHE A 3 28.99 -49.41 -18.14
C PHE A 3 28.68 -48.06 -17.49
N GLY A 4 29.70 -47.22 -17.27
CA GLY A 4 29.46 -45.93 -16.60
C GLY A 4 30.64 -44.99 -16.39
N ASP A 5 31.90 -45.39 -16.63
CA ASP A 5 33.01 -44.44 -16.48
C ASP A 5 33.19 -43.61 -17.76
N ALA A 6 32.71 -42.37 -17.73
CA ALA A 6 32.97 -41.38 -18.78
C ALA A 6 34.48 -41.23 -18.97
N SER A 7 34.95 -41.37 -20.21
CA SER A 7 36.38 -41.32 -20.50
C SER A 7 36.96 -39.95 -20.12
N ALA A 8 38.27 -39.86 -19.87
CA ALA A 8 38.92 -38.58 -19.59
C ALA A 8 38.68 -37.53 -20.69
N LYS A 9 38.47 -37.98 -21.94
CA LYS A 9 38.12 -37.14 -23.08
C LYS A 9 36.69 -36.62 -22.97
N ASP A 10 35.74 -37.44 -22.52
CA ASP A 10 34.35 -37.04 -22.29
C ASP A 10 34.23 -36.07 -21.11
N LYS A 11 34.97 -36.31 -20.02
CA LYS A 11 35.06 -35.39 -18.87
C LYS A 11 35.64 -34.02 -19.28
N LYS A 12 36.67 -34.02 -20.13
CA LYS A 12 37.26 -32.79 -20.69
C LYS A 12 36.30 -32.06 -21.63
N ALA A 13 35.57 -32.79 -22.47
CA ALA A 13 34.55 -32.22 -23.36
C ALA A 13 33.35 -31.65 -22.58
N ALA A 14 32.89 -32.33 -21.53
CA ALA A 14 31.83 -31.83 -20.65
C ALA A 14 32.25 -30.58 -19.89
N ALA A 15 33.49 -30.53 -19.38
CA ALA A 15 34.02 -29.33 -18.72
C ALA A 15 34.18 -28.14 -19.69
N ALA A 16 34.55 -28.39 -20.95
CA ALA A 16 34.60 -27.34 -21.98
C ALA A 16 33.19 -26.81 -22.30
N LYS A 17 32.22 -27.70 -22.52
CA LYS A 17 30.82 -27.31 -22.74
C LYS A 17 30.23 -26.54 -21.57
N ALA A 18 30.47 -26.97 -20.33
CA ALA A 18 30.00 -26.26 -19.15
C ALA A 18 30.60 -24.85 -19.02
N LYS A 19 31.85 -24.65 -19.44
CA LYS A 19 32.45 -23.30 -19.50
C LYS A 19 31.84 -22.46 -20.61
N ASP A 20 31.59 -23.04 -21.78
CA ASP A 20 30.96 -22.33 -22.89
C ASP A 20 29.50 -21.97 -22.56
N GLU A 21 28.77 -22.84 -21.87
CA GLU A 21 27.42 -22.59 -21.38
C GLU A 21 27.41 -21.54 -20.26
N ALA A 22 28.33 -21.61 -19.30
CA ALA A 22 28.45 -20.60 -18.24
C ALA A 22 28.82 -19.21 -18.79
N THR A 23 29.67 -19.14 -19.82
CA THR A 23 30.02 -17.86 -20.46
C THR A 23 28.88 -17.30 -21.28
N LYS A 24 28.12 -18.15 -21.99
CA LYS A 24 26.88 -17.73 -22.68
C LYS A 24 25.81 -17.28 -21.70
N ALA A 25 25.56 -18.04 -20.63
CA ALA A 25 24.61 -17.67 -19.59
C ALA A 25 24.97 -16.32 -18.95
N ALA A 26 26.24 -16.11 -18.61
CA ALA A 26 26.69 -14.83 -18.05
C ALA A 26 26.54 -13.66 -19.05
N ALA A 27 26.75 -13.90 -20.35
CA ALA A 27 26.54 -12.89 -21.38
C ALA A 27 25.05 -12.56 -21.59
N GLU A 28 24.18 -13.58 -21.53
CA GLU A 28 22.73 -13.41 -21.56
C GLU A 28 22.25 -12.65 -20.31
N ASP A 29 22.66 -13.05 -19.10
CA ASP A 29 22.34 -12.36 -17.85
C ASP A 29 22.78 -10.88 -17.89
N ALA A 30 23.96 -10.61 -18.45
CA ALA A 30 24.45 -9.24 -18.63
C ALA A 30 23.61 -8.45 -19.65
N ALA A 31 23.13 -9.09 -20.72
CA ALA A 31 22.26 -8.47 -21.71
C ALA A 31 20.85 -8.17 -21.16
N TRP A 32 20.39 -8.95 -20.19
CA TRP A 32 19.12 -8.75 -19.47
C TRP A 32 19.24 -7.88 -18.21
N ALA A 33 20.46 -7.41 -17.88
CA ALA A 33 20.65 -6.53 -16.74
C ALA A 33 19.97 -5.17 -16.98
N GLU A 34 19.26 -4.69 -15.96
CA GLU A 34 18.64 -3.37 -15.99
C GLU A 34 19.73 -2.28 -15.99
N THR A 35 19.71 -1.42 -17.01
CA THR A 35 20.68 -0.33 -17.17
C THR A 35 20.05 1.04 -16.92
N ASP A 36 18.71 1.13 -16.85
CA ASP A 36 18.04 2.39 -16.60
C ASP A 36 18.27 2.89 -15.17
N LYS A 37 18.76 4.12 -15.08
CA LYS A 37 19.10 4.78 -13.81
C LYS A 37 17.87 4.99 -12.91
N GLY A 38 16.70 5.18 -13.50
CA GLY A 38 15.43 5.32 -12.76
C GLY A 38 15.02 4.01 -12.11
N ASN A 39 15.03 2.92 -12.89
CA ASN A 39 14.69 1.58 -12.43
C ASN A 39 15.69 1.07 -11.37
N LEU A 40 16.99 1.27 -11.56
CA LEU A 40 18.01 0.93 -10.56
C LEU A 40 17.80 1.68 -9.24
N LYS A 41 17.48 2.97 -9.29
CA LYS A 41 17.16 3.75 -8.08
C LYS A 41 15.88 3.26 -7.39
N LYS A 42 14.87 2.81 -8.15
CA LYS A 42 13.63 2.26 -7.60
C LYS A 42 13.88 0.91 -6.92
N ALA A 43 14.65 0.03 -7.56
CA ALA A 43 15.07 -1.24 -6.99
C ALA A 43 15.89 -1.06 -5.71
N ALA A 44 16.84 -0.13 -5.69
CA ALA A 44 17.63 0.19 -4.50
C ALA A 44 16.78 0.69 -3.33
N ARG A 45 15.79 1.56 -3.59
CA ARG A 45 14.85 2.02 -2.56
C ARG A 45 13.95 0.90 -2.03
N ALA A 46 13.49 0.01 -2.90
CA ALA A 46 12.70 -1.15 -2.49
C ALA A 46 13.53 -2.11 -1.62
N ALA A 47 14.77 -2.39 -2.00
CA ALA A 47 15.70 -3.23 -1.23
C ALA A 47 16.02 -2.62 0.14
N ASP A 48 16.29 -1.30 0.22
CA ASP A 48 16.53 -0.61 1.50
C ASP A 48 15.29 -0.64 2.41
N SER A 49 14.09 -0.47 1.83
CA SER A 49 12.84 -0.58 2.60
C SER A 49 12.60 -2.00 3.13
N ALA A 50 12.89 -3.03 2.33
CA ALA A 50 12.77 -4.43 2.75
C ALA A 50 13.78 -4.76 3.85
N ALA A 51 15.05 -4.39 3.68
CA ALA A 51 16.10 -4.60 4.68
C ALA A 51 15.77 -3.93 6.02
N LYS A 52 15.20 -2.73 6.01
CA LYS A 52 14.73 -2.05 7.24
C LYS A 52 13.55 -2.75 7.90
N ALA A 53 12.63 -3.31 7.12
CA ALA A 53 11.51 -4.07 7.65
C ALA A 53 12.00 -5.37 8.32
N ASP A 54 12.90 -6.10 7.66
CA ASP A 54 13.48 -7.34 8.16
C ASP A 54 14.31 -7.09 9.42
N ALA A 55 15.15 -6.05 9.43
CA ALA A 55 15.93 -5.67 10.61
C ALA A 55 15.02 -5.32 11.81
N LYS A 56 13.90 -4.64 11.56
CA LYS A 56 12.94 -4.29 12.62
C LYS A 56 12.19 -5.52 13.15
N LEU A 57 11.90 -6.48 12.28
CA LEU A 57 11.28 -7.75 12.69
C LEU A 57 12.26 -8.60 13.50
N ALA A 58 13.52 -8.69 13.07
CA ALA A 58 14.59 -9.37 13.80
C ALA A 58 14.79 -8.75 15.19
N ALA A 59 14.94 -7.42 15.27
CA ALA A 59 15.10 -6.73 16.56
C ALA A 59 13.91 -6.92 17.51
N LYS A 60 12.68 -7.00 16.97
CA LYS A 60 11.49 -7.31 17.78
C LYS A 60 11.46 -8.76 18.25
N ALA A 61 11.91 -9.70 17.42
CA ALA A 61 12.00 -11.11 17.79
C ALA A 61 13.03 -11.31 18.91
N GLU A 62 14.21 -10.71 18.77
CA GLU A 62 15.27 -10.74 19.80
C GLU A 62 14.81 -10.10 21.11
N LEU A 63 14.15 -8.94 21.06
CA LEU A 63 13.61 -8.29 22.26
C LEU A 63 12.58 -9.17 22.97
N LYS A 64 11.68 -9.81 22.21
CA LYS A 64 10.65 -10.69 22.76
C LYS A 64 11.25 -11.95 23.38
N GLU A 65 12.33 -12.48 22.79
CA GLU A 65 13.05 -13.62 23.35
C GLU A 65 13.76 -13.26 24.65
N MET A 66 14.40 -12.09 24.73
CA MET A 66 14.99 -11.59 25.98
C MET A 66 13.92 -11.36 27.06
N GLU A 67 12.79 -10.74 26.74
CA GLU A 67 11.69 -10.53 27.68
C GLU A 67 11.16 -11.87 28.21
N LYS A 68 10.98 -12.86 27.33
CA LYS A 68 10.54 -14.20 27.74
C LYS A 68 11.57 -14.89 28.63
N ALA A 69 12.86 -14.76 28.33
CA ALA A 69 13.93 -15.31 29.18
C ALA A 69 13.95 -14.63 30.57
N GLU A 70 13.73 -13.32 30.65
CA GLU A 70 13.60 -12.59 31.92
C GLU A 70 12.36 -13.04 32.71
N GLU A 71 11.22 -13.24 32.04
CA GLU A 71 10.00 -13.76 32.67
C GLU A 71 10.19 -15.18 33.21
N GLU A 72 10.81 -16.07 32.45
CA GLU A 72 11.11 -17.45 32.87
C GLU A 72 12.11 -17.47 34.05
N ALA A 73 13.15 -16.63 34.01
CA ALA A 73 14.08 -16.48 35.12
C ALA A 73 13.37 -15.96 36.39
N ASN A 74 12.51 -14.94 36.25
CA ASN A 74 11.72 -14.40 37.36
C ASN A 74 10.68 -15.41 37.89
N ALA A 75 10.08 -16.23 37.03
CA ALA A 75 9.17 -17.29 37.44
C ALA A 75 9.90 -18.37 38.26
N SER A 76 11.12 -18.74 37.88
CA SER A 76 11.95 -19.70 38.63
C SER A 76 12.34 -19.17 40.03
N MET A 77 12.64 -17.87 40.15
CA MET A 77 12.93 -17.21 41.42
C MET A 77 11.70 -17.15 42.35
N LYS A 78 10.49 -17.11 41.78
CA LYS A 78 9.23 -17.06 42.55
C LYS A 78 8.90 -18.40 43.24
N GLY A 79 9.51 -19.51 42.79
CA GLY A 79 9.36 -20.83 43.41
C GLY A 79 10.10 -20.99 44.75
N ALA A 80 11.20 -20.26 44.95
CA ALA A 80 12.01 -20.37 46.16
C ALA A 80 11.41 -19.65 47.39
N ASN A 81 10.41 -18.79 47.21
CA ASN A 81 9.81 -18.00 48.29
C ASN A 81 8.34 -18.35 48.61
N LYS A 82 7.83 -19.48 48.10
CA LYS A 82 6.42 -19.91 48.29
C LYS A 82 6.16 -20.60 49.64
N LYS A 83 7.04 -20.44 50.63
CA LYS A 83 6.80 -20.80 52.05
C LYS A 83 6.88 -19.57 52.96
N ALA A 84 6.11 -18.54 52.64
CA ALA A 84 5.73 -17.50 53.61
C ALA A 84 4.40 -16.88 53.20
N GLY A 85 3.31 -17.63 53.39
CA GLY A 85 1.94 -17.13 53.33
C GLY A 85 1.60 -16.25 54.53
N GLY A 86 2.33 -15.16 54.71
CA GLY A 86 2.09 -14.17 55.75
C GLY A 86 2.74 -12.88 55.31
N TYR A 87 2.00 -11.77 55.40
CA TYR A 87 2.46 -10.40 55.21
C TYR A 87 3.93 -10.26 55.64
N GLY A 88 4.83 -10.34 54.66
CA GLY A 88 6.26 -10.35 54.91
C GLY A 88 6.61 -9.03 55.57
N LYS A 89 7.25 -9.09 56.74
CA LYS A 89 7.75 -7.92 57.44
C LYS A 89 8.69 -7.19 56.47
N VAL A 90 8.20 -6.13 55.84
CA VAL A 90 8.99 -5.35 54.88
C VAL A 90 10.04 -4.61 55.71
N THR A 91 11.32 -4.86 55.42
CA THR A 91 12.40 -4.16 56.11
C THR A 91 12.45 -2.70 55.66
N GLN A 92 12.90 -1.79 56.52
CA GLN A 92 12.98 -0.36 56.20
C GLN A 92 13.76 -0.08 54.91
N ALA A 93 14.79 -0.87 54.64
CA ALA A 93 15.59 -0.79 53.42
C ALA A 93 14.77 -1.16 52.16
N GLU A 94 13.90 -2.16 52.25
CA GLU A 94 13.01 -2.57 51.16
C GLU A 94 11.94 -1.51 50.88
N ILE A 95 11.40 -0.87 51.93
CA ILE A 95 10.46 0.26 51.78
C ILE A 95 11.15 1.43 51.07
N ALA A 96 12.36 1.80 51.51
CA ALA A 96 13.14 2.87 50.90
C ALA A 96 13.47 2.56 49.43
N ARG A 97 13.87 1.33 49.12
CA ARG A 97 14.14 0.89 47.75
C ARG A 97 12.89 0.95 46.87
N ARG A 98 11.75 0.51 47.38
CA ARG A 98 10.46 0.52 46.66
C ARG A 98 9.95 1.95 46.44
N GLN A 99 10.12 2.83 47.41
CA GLN A 99 9.83 4.27 47.26
C GLN A 99 10.77 4.95 46.27
N ALA A 100 12.07 4.63 46.29
CA ALA A 100 13.02 5.14 45.31
C ALA A 100 12.69 4.66 43.89
N LEU A 101 12.34 3.39 43.70
CA LEU A 101 11.88 2.86 42.42
C LEU A 101 10.58 3.52 41.96
N MET A 102 9.60 3.74 42.85
CA MET A 102 8.39 4.50 42.51
C MET A 102 8.69 5.95 42.14
N ALA A 103 9.62 6.61 42.85
CA ALA A 103 10.01 7.98 42.55
C ALA A 103 10.78 8.09 41.22
N VAL A 104 11.60 7.10 40.87
CA VAL A 104 12.25 7.00 39.56
C VAL A 104 11.23 6.69 38.47
N ALA A 105 10.27 5.78 38.70
CA ALA A 105 9.18 5.51 37.75
C ALA A 105 8.26 6.72 37.55
N ALA A 106 7.99 7.49 38.60
CA ALA A 106 7.22 8.74 38.54
C ALA A 106 7.99 9.89 37.87
N LYS A 107 9.32 9.90 37.94
CA LYS A 107 10.18 10.86 37.22
C LYS A 107 10.47 10.45 35.77
N ALA A 108 10.55 9.15 35.49
CA ALA A 108 10.73 8.59 34.14
C ALA A 108 9.43 8.59 33.32
N ASN A 109 8.30 8.76 33.98
CA ASN A 109 7.02 9.03 33.33
C ASN A 109 6.62 10.48 33.66
N PRO A 110 7.25 11.51 33.04
CA PRO A 110 6.64 12.83 33.05
C PRO A 110 5.26 12.60 32.49
N LYS A 111 4.23 12.83 33.33
CA LYS A 111 2.81 12.64 33.00
C LYS A 111 2.69 12.82 31.50
N LYS A 112 2.53 11.72 30.76
CA LYS A 112 1.98 11.81 29.42
C LYS A 112 0.67 12.46 29.71
N GLN A 113 0.65 13.79 29.58
CA GLN A 113 -0.53 14.54 29.32
C GLN A 113 -1.09 13.75 28.16
N THR A 114 -2.07 12.91 28.48
CA THR A 114 -3.07 12.51 27.53
C THR A 114 -3.62 13.85 27.09
N LYS A 115 -2.95 14.47 26.10
CA LYS A 115 -3.60 15.37 25.17
C LYS A 115 -4.84 14.57 24.86
N LYS A 116 -5.99 15.02 25.39
CA LYS A 116 -7.27 14.52 24.93
C LYS A 116 -7.11 14.63 23.43
N THR A 117 -6.92 13.48 22.78
CA THR A 117 -6.89 13.41 21.35
C THR A 117 -8.25 13.96 21.01
N GLU A 118 -8.27 15.22 20.59
CA GLU A 118 -9.39 15.78 19.87
C GLU A 118 -9.77 14.67 18.91
N VAL A 119 -10.98 14.15 19.08
CA VAL A 119 -11.49 13.06 18.26
C VAL A 119 -11.60 13.67 16.88
N VAL A 120 -10.48 13.66 16.15
CA VAL A 120 -10.46 14.00 14.74
C VAL A 120 -11.45 13.01 14.16
N PRO A 121 -12.58 13.48 13.61
CA PRO A 121 -13.55 12.59 13.00
C PRO A 121 -12.77 11.79 11.96
N GLN A 122 -12.75 10.46 12.15
CA GLN A 122 -12.01 9.61 11.23
C GLN A 122 -12.53 9.92 9.82
N PRO A 123 -11.63 10.21 8.86
CA PRO A 123 -12.07 10.40 7.48
C PRO A 123 -12.85 9.16 7.08
N LYS A 124 -14.03 9.35 6.48
CA LYS A 124 -14.83 8.24 5.98
C LYS A 124 -13.95 7.42 5.05
N LEU A 125 -13.71 6.16 5.41
CA LEU A 125 -12.95 5.25 4.58
C LEU A 125 -13.77 4.99 3.32
N GLU A 126 -13.38 5.62 2.21
CA GLU A 126 -13.95 5.32 0.91
C GLU A 126 -13.50 3.92 0.49
N ALA A 127 -14.43 3.13 -0.05
CA ALA A 127 -14.12 1.80 -0.52
C ALA A 127 -13.09 1.88 -1.66
N ASN A 128 -12.06 1.03 -1.61
CA ASN A 128 -11.04 0.97 -2.66
C ASN A 128 -11.64 0.35 -3.93
N THR A 129 -12.04 1.21 -4.86
CA THR A 129 -12.68 0.85 -6.14
C THR A 129 -11.78 0.02 -7.04
N ASN A 130 -10.45 0.13 -6.90
CA ASN A 130 -9.49 -0.63 -7.69
C ASN A 130 -9.50 -2.13 -7.36
N ARG A 131 -10.16 -2.53 -6.26
CA ARG A 131 -10.35 -3.95 -5.89
C ARG A 131 -11.74 -4.48 -6.24
N MET A 132 -12.61 -3.61 -6.76
CA MET A 132 -13.95 -3.92 -7.25
C MET A 132 -13.96 -4.07 -8.78
N GLU A 133 -12.80 -4.16 -9.41
CA GLU A 133 -12.70 -4.53 -10.82
C GLU A 133 -13.24 -5.95 -10.98
N GLU A 134 -14.47 -6.02 -11.46
CA GLU A 134 -15.06 -7.18 -12.08
C GLU A 134 -14.08 -7.65 -13.14
N VAL A 135 -13.38 -8.76 -12.88
CA VAL A 135 -12.45 -9.36 -13.83
C VAL A 135 -13.30 -9.85 -14.99
N VAL A 136 -13.39 -9.03 -16.06
CA VAL A 136 -14.13 -9.39 -17.26
C VAL A 136 -13.27 -10.39 -18.05
N ASP A 137 -13.56 -11.68 -17.87
CA ASP A 137 -12.92 -12.75 -18.63
C ASP A 137 -13.54 -12.83 -20.03
N ALA A 138 -12.94 -12.08 -20.96
CA ALA A 138 -13.40 -11.99 -22.34
C ALA A 138 -12.60 -12.95 -23.24
N SER A 139 -13.08 -14.18 -23.39
CA SER A 139 -12.51 -15.14 -24.35
C SER A 139 -13.13 -14.95 -25.74
N GLY A 140 -12.52 -14.13 -26.59
CA GLY A 140 -12.90 -13.93 -28.00
C GLY A 140 -13.04 -12.46 -28.40
N ILE A 141 -12.99 -12.17 -29.71
CA ILE A 141 -12.98 -10.79 -30.23
C ILE A 141 -14.28 -10.05 -29.88
N ASP A 142 -15.44 -10.67 -30.08
CA ASP A 142 -16.74 -10.04 -29.78
C ASP A 142 -16.96 -9.83 -28.27
N ALA A 143 -16.49 -10.78 -27.45
CA ALA A 143 -16.52 -10.67 -26.00
C ALA A 143 -15.58 -9.56 -25.50
N ALA A 144 -14.40 -9.42 -26.12
CA ALA A 144 -13.43 -8.38 -25.80
C ALA A 144 -13.93 -6.99 -26.23
N LEU A 145 -14.60 -6.89 -27.37
CA LEU A 145 -15.24 -5.65 -27.82
C LEU A 145 -16.36 -5.22 -26.86
N SER A 146 -17.20 -6.17 -26.43
CA SER A 146 -18.27 -5.89 -25.46
C SER A 146 -17.74 -5.56 -24.06
N ALA A 147 -16.64 -6.18 -23.64
CA ALA A 147 -15.94 -5.87 -22.40
C ALA A 147 -15.22 -4.51 -22.43
N LEU A 148 -14.79 -4.08 -23.62
CA LEU A 148 -14.23 -2.74 -23.83
C LEU A 148 -15.33 -1.67 -23.91
N ASP A 149 -16.55 -2.05 -24.32
CA ASP A 149 -17.76 -1.23 -24.28
C ASP A 149 -18.34 -1.04 -22.85
N VAL A 150 -17.49 -1.15 -21.82
CA VAL A 150 -17.76 -0.61 -20.48
C VAL A 150 -17.53 0.91 -20.46
N GLY A 151 -17.08 1.49 -21.58
CA GLY A 151 -16.75 2.90 -21.77
C GLY A 151 -17.73 3.72 -22.59
N GLY A 152 -18.94 3.22 -22.87
CA GLY A 152 -20.09 4.11 -23.01
C GLY A 152 -20.38 4.69 -21.63
N GLU A 153 -19.50 5.58 -21.13
CA GLU A 153 -19.75 6.36 -19.93
C GLU A 153 -21.21 6.79 -20.05
N LYS A 154 -22.04 6.42 -19.07
CA LYS A 154 -23.35 7.03 -18.93
C LYS A 154 -23.03 8.50 -18.70
N LYS A 155 -22.84 9.26 -19.79
CA LYS A 155 -22.41 10.65 -19.79
C LYS A 155 -23.30 11.27 -18.75
N SER A 156 -22.67 11.69 -17.66
CA SER A 156 -23.37 12.19 -16.48
C SER A 156 -24.46 13.08 -17.00
N LYS A 157 -25.73 12.68 -16.80
CA LYS A 157 -26.88 13.27 -17.47
C LYS A 157 -26.81 14.76 -17.21
N MET A 158 -26.29 15.52 -18.17
CA MET A 158 -26.10 16.94 -18.00
C MET A 158 -27.51 17.50 -17.87
N THR A 159 -27.80 18.12 -16.74
CA THR A 159 -29.10 18.73 -16.57
C THR A 159 -29.15 19.99 -17.41
N TYR A 160 -30.32 20.35 -17.92
CA TYR A 160 -30.49 21.60 -18.67
C TYR A 160 -29.99 22.82 -17.86
N ALA A 161 -30.08 22.78 -16.52
CA ALA A 161 -29.59 23.83 -15.63
C ALA A 161 -28.07 24.01 -15.67
N GLU A 162 -27.31 22.92 -15.73
CA GLU A 162 -25.83 22.97 -15.83
C GLU A 162 -25.39 23.49 -17.20
N PHE A 163 -26.08 23.06 -18.26
CA PHE A 163 -25.84 23.56 -19.61
C PHE A 163 -26.20 25.04 -19.74
N GLU A 164 -27.35 25.46 -19.17
CA GLU A 164 -27.80 26.85 -19.15
C GLU A 164 -26.77 27.74 -18.45
N ALA A 165 -26.26 27.36 -17.28
CA ALA A 165 -25.31 28.19 -16.55
C ALA A 165 -24.00 28.44 -17.32
N ARG A 166 -23.50 27.42 -18.04
CA ARG A 166 -22.26 27.52 -18.83
C ARG A 166 -22.47 28.31 -20.12
N GLU A 167 -23.51 27.97 -20.87
CA GLU A 167 -23.67 28.48 -22.23
C GLU A 167 -24.32 29.87 -22.27
N LEU A 168 -25.10 30.22 -21.25
CA LEU A 168 -25.72 31.53 -21.14
C LEU A 168 -24.68 32.64 -20.92
N ASP A 169 -23.54 32.34 -20.28
CA ASP A 169 -22.44 33.30 -20.16
C ASP A 169 -21.77 33.55 -21.52
N ASN A 170 -21.49 32.48 -22.27
CA ASN A 170 -20.95 32.57 -23.63
C ASN A 170 -21.87 33.39 -24.56
N ILE A 171 -23.18 33.10 -24.55
CA ILE A 171 -24.16 33.80 -25.40
C ILE A 171 -24.25 35.29 -25.08
N LYS A 172 -24.12 35.67 -23.80
CA LYS A 172 -24.10 37.07 -23.38
C LYS A 172 -22.83 37.79 -23.82
N GLN A 173 -21.68 37.12 -23.78
CA GLN A 173 -20.41 37.68 -24.23
C GLN A 173 -20.40 37.90 -25.74
N GLU A 174 -20.91 36.94 -26.52
CA GLU A 174 -21.01 37.05 -27.97
C GLU A 174 -22.06 38.09 -28.42
N ASN A 175 -23.13 38.26 -27.65
CA ASN A 175 -24.24 39.14 -28.01
C ASN A 175 -24.74 39.95 -26.80
N PRO A 176 -24.00 41.00 -26.36
CA PRO A 176 -24.35 41.77 -25.15
C PRO A 176 -25.64 42.59 -25.30
N GLY A 177 -26.21 42.71 -26.50
CA GLY A 177 -27.47 43.40 -26.78
C GLY A 177 -28.73 42.53 -26.71
N LEU A 178 -28.62 41.22 -26.49
CA LEU A 178 -29.79 40.34 -26.44
C LEU A 178 -30.53 40.44 -25.10
N LYS A 179 -31.87 40.45 -25.14
CA LYS A 179 -32.67 40.36 -23.91
C LYS A 179 -32.51 38.97 -23.29
N MET A 180 -32.54 38.88 -21.96
CA MET A 180 -32.37 37.61 -21.22
C MET A 180 -33.30 36.49 -21.70
N SER A 181 -34.54 36.80 -22.10
CA SER A 181 -35.47 35.81 -22.67
C SER A 181 -34.96 35.21 -23.98
N GLN A 182 -34.41 36.04 -24.86
CA GLN A 182 -33.86 35.62 -26.15
C GLN A 182 -32.57 34.81 -25.98
N ALA A 183 -31.75 35.16 -24.99
CA ALA A 183 -30.53 34.41 -24.66
C ALA A 183 -30.87 32.99 -24.17
N LYS A 184 -31.89 32.87 -23.29
CA LYS A 184 -32.40 31.58 -22.83
C LYS A 184 -33.00 30.74 -23.95
N GLU A 185 -33.77 31.34 -24.85
CA GLU A 185 -34.32 30.65 -26.03
C GLU A 185 -33.22 30.12 -26.96
N ARG A 186 -32.14 30.90 -27.19
CA ARG A 186 -30.98 30.44 -27.96
C ARG A 186 -30.26 29.28 -27.26
N CYS A 187 -30.04 29.41 -25.95
CA CYS A 187 -29.45 28.35 -25.13
C CYS A 187 -30.28 27.05 -25.18
N PHE A 188 -31.61 27.16 -25.11
CA PHE A 188 -32.51 26.01 -25.21
C PHE A 188 -32.43 25.32 -26.58
N LYS A 189 -32.37 26.08 -27.68
CA LYS A 189 -32.19 25.53 -29.03
C LYS A 189 -30.84 24.84 -29.22
N MET A 190 -29.79 25.35 -28.59
CA MET A 190 -28.47 24.69 -28.57
C MET A 190 -28.53 23.39 -27.76
N TRP A 191 -29.23 23.40 -26.64
CA TRP A 191 -29.48 22.20 -25.83
C TRP A 191 -30.25 21.11 -26.59
N GLU A 192 -31.30 21.47 -27.32
CA GLU A 192 -32.07 20.50 -28.12
C GLU A 192 -31.25 19.80 -29.21
N ARG A 193 -30.17 20.44 -29.70
CA ARG A 193 -29.27 19.87 -30.71
C ARG A 193 -28.00 19.25 -30.12
N SER A 194 -27.74 19.48 -28.85
CA SER A 194 -26.52 19.02 -28.19
C SER A 194 -26.52 17.50 -28.06
N PRO A 195 -25.38 16.82 -28.30
CA PRO A 195 -25.23 15.40 -27.97
C PRO A 195 -25.38 15.15 -26.47
N GLU A 196 -25.14 16.14 -25.62
CA GLU A 196 -25.25 16.01 -24.16
C GLU A 196 -26.71 15.97 -23.67
N ASN A 197 -27.69 16.21 -24.53
CA ASN A 197 -29.10 16.15 -24.16
C ASN A 197 -29.54 14.69 -24.05
N PRO A 198 -30.09 14.25 -22.90
CA PRO A 198 -30.59 12.89 -22.73
C PRO A 198 -31.58 12.45 -23.82
N LYS A 199 -32.40 13.38 -24.34
CA LYS A 199 -33.35 13.08 -25.44
C LYS A 199 -32.68 12.67 -26.76
N ASN A 200 -31.41 13.03 -26.95
CA ASN A 200 -30.64 12.73 -28.16
C ASN A 200 -29.69 11.54 -27.97
N GLN A 201 -29.57 11.00 -26.75
CA GLN A 201 -28.73 9.83 -26.46
C GLN A 201 -29.50 8.50 -26.55
N ASP A 202 -30.84 8.53 -26.48
CA ASP A 202 -31.70 7.34 -26.56
C ASP A 202 -32.09 6.95 -28.01
N LYS A 203 -31.37 7.43 -29.02
CA LYS A 203 -31.71 7.29 -30.45
C LYS A 203 -30.53 6.80 -31.27
#